data_AF-A0A968VZD2-F1
#
_entry.id   AF-A0A968VZD2-F1
#
_cell.length_a   1.000
_cell.length_b   1.000
_cell.length_c   1.000
_cell.angle_alpha   90.00
_cell.angle_beta   90.00
_cell.angle_gamma   90.00
#
_symmetry.space_group_name_H-M   'P 1'
#
loop_
_entity.id
_entity.type
_entity.pdbx_description
1 polymer ?
#
loop_
_entity_poly.entity_id
_entity_poly.type
_entity_poly.pdbx_seq_one_letter_code
_entity_poly.pdbx_strand_id
1 'polypeptide(L)'
;MNRFFLGLIILGIGYSLQAQNINNYVEKHFTASADSVALDSLSIVPGSEIVMVDGVITNAYIIDYKNAKITMDSTLSGKTIYIAYRAYTIDIQKAYYHGGRARKGIFNRA
;
A
#
# COMPACT_ATOMS: atom_id res chain seq x y z
N MET A 1 25.26 -29.04 29.33
CA MET A 1 24.05 -29.03 28.47
C MET A 1 23.51 -27.62 28.16
N ASN A 2 23.86 -26.55 28.91
CA ASN A 2 23.27 -25.21 28.71
C ASN A 2 23.83 -24.37 27.55
N ARG A 3 25.08 -24.59 27.11
CA ARG A 3 25.72 -23.71 26.10
C ARG A 3 25.26 -23.97 24.67
N PHE A 4 24.88 -25.22 24.37
CA PHE A 4 24.38 -25.61 23.05
C PHE A 4 22.96 -25.09 22.80
N PHE A 5 22.10 -25.15 23.82
CA PHE A 5 20.75 -24.57 23.78
C PHE A 5 20.77 -23.06 23.59
N LEU A 6 21.71 -22.35 24.24
CA LEU A 6 21.88 -20.90 24.04
C LEU A 6 22.24 -20.56 22.59
N GLY A 7 23.12 -21.34 21.95
CA GLY A 7 23.45 -21.14 20.53
C GLY A 7 22.25 -21.34 19.60
N LEU A 8 21.40 -22.33 19.90
CA LEU A 8 20.20 -22.65 19.12
C LEU A 8 19.13 -21.54 19.24
N ILE A 9 18.99 -20.96 20.43
CA ILE A 9 18.09 -19.82 20.68
C ILE A 9 18.57 -18.57 19.92
N ILE A 10 19.87 -18.26 19.95
CA ILE A 10 20.43 -17.11 19.24
C ILE A 10 20.27 -17.25 17.72
N LEU A 11 20.44 -18.46 17.18
CA LEU A 11 20.23 -18.73 15.75
C LEU A 11 18.76 -18.56 15.35
N GLY A 12 17.81 -18.98 16.19
CA GLY A 12 16.38 -18.84 15.92
C GLY A 12 15.88 -17.39 15.88
N ILE A 13 16.45 -16.51 16.71
CA ILE A 13 16.05 -15.09 16.78
C ILE A 13 16.36 -14.35 15.46
N GLY A 14 17.42 -14.72 14.75
CA GLY A 14 17.81 -14.07 13.49
C GLY A 14 16.81 -14.29 12.34
N TYR A 15 16.13 -15.44 12.30
CA TYR A 15 15.14 -15.75 11.26
C TYR A 15 13.80 -15.04 11.48
N SER A 16 13.44 -14.76 12.72
CA SER A 16 12.17 -14.10 13.08
C SER A 16 12.08 -12.64 12.62
N LEU A 17 13.22 -11.98 12.37
CA LEU A 17 13.26 -10.57 11.98
C LEU A 17 12.77 -10.32 10.55
N GLN A 18 12.89 -11.30 9.66
CA GLN A 18 12.50 -11.17 8.25
C GLN A 18 11.00 -11.40 8.00
N ALA A 19 10.28 -12.03 8.94
CA ALA A 19 8.85 -12.34 8.80
C ALA A 19 7.94 -11.09 8.92
N GLN A 20 8.43 -9.99 9.52
CA GLN A 20 7.63 -8.77 9.70
C GLN A 20 7.40 -8.01 8.38
N ASN A 21 8.15 -8.32 7.32
CA ASN A 21 8.14 -7.56 6.07
C ASN A 21 7.17 -8.14 5.00
N ILE A 22 6.35 -9.13 5.35
CA ILE A 22 5.36 -9.76 4.45
C ILE A 22 3.97 -9.12 4.63
N ASN A 23 3.78 -8.28 5.64
CA ASN A 23 2.50 -7.65 5.90
C ASN A 23 2.35 -6.37 5.08
N ASN A 24 1.59 -6.42 3.98
CA ASN A 24 1.29 -5.25 3.15
C ASN A 24 0.23 -4.32 3.77
N TYR A 25 0.10 -4.33 5.09
CA TYR A 25 -0.88 -3.54 5.81
C TYR A 25 -0.28 -2.19 6.17
N VAL A 26 -1.02 -1.13 5.85
CA VAL A 26 -0.60 0.27 6.05
C VAL A 26 -1.64 0.98 6.87
N GLU A 27 -1.19 1.79 7.83
CA GLU A 27 -2.04 2.64 8.66
C GLU A 27 -1.60 4.09 8.51
N LYS A 28 -2.56 5.01 8.42
CA LYS A 28 -2.32 6.44 8.34
C LYS A 28 -3.34 7.22 9.15
N HIS A 29 -2.86 8.33 9.70
CA HIS A 29 -3.67 9.32 10.39
C HIS A 29 -3.46 10.67 9.73
N PHE A 30 -4.53 11.36 9.37
CA PHE A 30 -4.45 12.70 8.80
C PHE A 30 -5.72 13.49 9.11
N THR A 31 -5.62 14.81 9.06
CA THR A 31 -6.79 15.70 9.18
C THR A 31 -7.48 15.79 7.83
N ALA A 32 -8.79 15.58 7.80
CA ALA A 32 -9.58 15.71 6.57
C ALA A 32 -9.47 17.14 6.02
N SER A 33 -9.03 17.21 4.77
CA SER A 33 -9.08 18.41 3.93
C SER A 33 -10.22 18.28 2.91
N ALA A 34 -10.65 19.40 2.34
CA ALA A 34 -11.56 19.40 1.19
C ALA A 34 -10.91 18.78 -0.07
N ASP A 35 -9.57 18.80 -0.14
CA ASP A 35 -8.80 18.24 -1.23
C ASP A 35 -8.51 16.74 -1.05
N SER A 36 -8.21 16.07 -2.17
CA SER A 36 -7.76 14.68 -2.15
C SER A 36 -6.40 14.54 -1.46
N VAL A 37 -6.27 13.58 -0.55
CA VAL A 37 -5.02 13.23 0.12
C VAL A 37 -4.39 12.00 -0.54
N ALA A 38 -3.08 12.06 -0.81
CA ALA A 38 -2.33 10.91 -1.29
C ALA A 38 -2.08 9.92 -0.13
N LEU A 39 -2.59 8.71 -0.28
CA LEU A 39 -2.45 7.64 0.70
C LEU A 39 -1.15 6.88 0.49
N ASP A 40 -0.72 6.56 -0.72
CA ASP A 40 0.49 5.76 -0.93
C ASP A 40 1.19 6.12 -2.24
N SER A 41 2.41 5.62 -2.38
CA SER A 41 3.19 5.60 -3.62
C SER A 41 2.77 4.48 -4.57
N LEU A 42 2.25 3.37 -4.03
CA LEU A 42 1.79 2.20 -4.77
C LEU A 42 0.25 2.14 -4.76
N SER A 43 -0.33 1.36 -5.68
CA SER A 43 -1.78 1.18 -5.72
C SER A 43 -2.29 0.47 -4.46
N ILE A 44 -3.53 0.81 -4.08
CA ILE A 44 -4.26 0.21 -2.96
C ILE A 44 -5.03 -1.01 -3.45
N VAL A 45 -5.08 -2.09 -2.66
CA VAL A 45 -5.94 -3.24 -2.92
C VAL A 45 -7.41 -2.81 -2.72
N PRO A 46 -8.25 -2.83 -3.77
CA PRO A 46 -9.62 -2.34 -3.66
C PRO A 46 -10.45 -3.12 -2.63
N GLY A 47 -11.20 -2.40 -1.79
CA GLY A 47 -12.07 -2.97 -0.75
C GLY A 47 -11.32 -3.49 0.48
N SER A 48 -10.03 -3.19 0.62
CA SER A 48 -9.24 -3.54 1.80
C SER A 48 -9.19 -2.42 2.85
N GLU A 49 -9.67 -1.24 2.48
CA GLU A 49 -9.67 -0.05 3.31
C GLU A 49 -10.67 -0.13 4.47
N ILE A 50 -10.27 0.42 5.59
CA ILE A 50 -11.11 0.70 6.74
C ILE A 50 -10.86 2.16 7.09
N VAL A 51 -11.87 3.00 6.92
CA VAL A 51 -11.81 4.43 7.23
C VAL A 51 -12.61 4.69 8.49
N MET A 52 -11.97 5.30 9.48
CA MET A 52 -12.59 5.69 10.74
C MET A 52 -12.42 7.19 10.98
N VAL A 53 -13.46 7.79 11.55
CA VAL A 53 -13.46 9.20 11.98
C VAL A 53 -13.89 9.22 13.43
N ASP A 54 -13.05 9.79 14.29
CA ASP A 54 -13.30 9.85 15.73
C ASP A 54 -13.63 8.47 16.34
N GLY A 55 -13.03 7.40 15.80
CA GLY A 55 -13.23 6.00 16.24
C GLY A 55 -14.44 5.29 15.64
N VAL A 56 -15.19 5.93 14.73
CA VAL A 56 -16.37 5.33 14.07
C VAL A 56 -16.08 5.04 12.61
N ILE A 57 -16.38 3.82 12.15
CA ILE A 57 -16.26 3.45 10.73
C ILE A 57 -17.24 4.29 9.90
N THR A 58 -16.72 4.88 8.83
CA THR A 58 -17.52 5.70 7.90
C THR A 58 -17.39 5.18 6.48
N ASN A 59 -18.37 5.48 5.64
CA ASN A 59 -18.32 5.30 4.18
C ASN A 59 -18.39 6.65 3.43
N ALA A 60 -18.29 7.78 4.15
CA ALA A 60 -18.38 9.13 3.58
C ALA A 60 -17.03 9.57 2.99
N TYR A 61 -16.57 8.82 1.98
CA TYR A 61 -15.32 9.07 1.26
C TYR A 61 -15.37 8.47 -0.15
N ILE A 62 -14.47 8.92 -1.00
CA ILE A 62 -14.23 8.36 -2.34
C ILE A 62 -12.74 8.05 -2.46
N ILE A 63 -12.40 6.84 -2.90
CA ILE A 63 -11.01 6.42 -3.15
C ILE A 63 -10.77 6.23 -4.64
N ASP A 64 -9.70 6.86 -5.13
CA ASP A 64 -9.06 6.55 -6.40
C ASP A 64 -7.96 5.51 -6.15
N TYR A 65 -8.31 4.23 -6.30
CA TYR A 65 -7.39 3.10 -6.08
C TYR A 65 -6.19 3.13 -7.02
N LYS A 66 -6.40 3.65 -8.23
CA LYS A 66 -5.36 3.72 -9.25
C LYS A 66 -4.26 4.64 -8.74
N ASN A 67 -4.62 5.87 -8.36
CA ASN A 67 -3.67 6.89 -7.92
C ASN A 67 -3.40 6.87 -6.41
N ALA A 68 -3.97 5.90 -5.67
CA ALA A 68 -3.90 5.80 -4.21
C ALA A 68 -4.26 7.13 -3.51
N LYS A 69 -5.36 7.75 -3.92
CA LYS A 69 -5.86 9.00 -3.34
C LYS A 69 -7.22 8.80 -2.67
N ILE A 70 -7.45 9.47 -1.56
CA ILE A 70 -8.75 9.53 -0.89
C ILE A 70 -9.26 10.96 -0.86
N THR A 71 -10.55 11.14 -1.10
CA THR A 71 -11.26 12.39 -0.92
C THR A 71 -12.35 12.16 0.11
N MET A 72 -12.33 12.94 1.18
CA MET A 72 -13.33 12.84 2.23
C MET A 72 -14.55 13.68 1.86
N ASP A 73 -15.72 13.30 2.37
CA ASP A 73 -16.89 14.18 2.29
C ASP A 73 -16.59 15.52 3.01
N SER A 74 -17.04 16.62 2.40
CA SER A 74 -16.94 17.98 2.96
C SER A 74 -17.44 18.11 4.41
N THR A 75 -18.42 17.29 4.80
CA THR A 75 -18.98 17.25 6.16
C THR A 75 -17.99 16.75 7.21
N LEU A 76 -16.90 16.10 6.78
CA LEU A 76 -15.85 15.57 7.65
C LEU A 76 -14.62 16.49 7.73
N SER A 77 -14.64 17.64 7.04
CA SER A 77 -13.53 18.59 7.03
C SER A 77 -13.09 18.99 8.44
N GLY A 78 -11.78 18.96 8.69
CA GLY A 78 -11.19 19.28 9.99
C GLY A 78 -11.22 18.16 11.02
N LYS A 79 -11.84 17.01 10.72
CA LYS A 79 -11.81 15.83 11.61
C LYS A 79 -10.55 15.00 11.42
N THR A 80 -10.18 14.24 12.46
CA THR A 80 -9.08 13.29 12.38
C THR A 80 -9.57 11.99 11.74
N ILE A 81 -8.96 11.67 10.61
CA ILE A 81 -9.23 10.45 9.86
C ILE A 81 -8.15 9.44 10.19
N TYR A 82 -8.60 8.25 10.56
CA TYR A 82 -7.79 7.06 10.56
C TYR A 82 -8.14 6.23 9.34
N ILE A 83 -7.12 5.77 8.63
CA ILE A 83 -7.31 4.81 7.56
C ILE A 83 -6.31 3.67 7.71
N ALA A 84 -6.82 2.46 7.53
CA ALA A 84 -6.03 1.26 7.38
C ALA A 84 -6.35 0.63 6.04
N TYR A 85 -5.37 0.12 5.31
CA TYR A 85 -5.58 -0.54 4.01
C TYR A 85 -4.45 -1.52 3.68
N ARG A 86 -4.64 -2.31 2.62
CA ARG A 86 -3.57 -3.15 2.05
C ARG A 86 -3.02 -2.52 0.77
N ALA A 87 -1.69 -2.46 0.65
CA ALA A 87 -1.01 -1.98 -0.54
C ALA A 87 -0.51 -3.16 -1.41
N TYR A 88 -0.39 -2.94 -2.72
CA TYR A 88 0.35 -3.88 -3.57
C TYR A 88 1.85 -3.72 -3.36
N THR A 89 2.61 -4.81 -3.39
CA THR A 89 4.09 -4.79 -3.35
C THR A 89 4.71 -4.45 -4.70
N ILE A 90 3.90 -4.38 -5.75
CA ILE A 90 4.30 -4.05 -7.11
C ILE A 90 3.48 -2.87 -7.62
N ASP A 91 4.12 -2.03 -8.41
CA ASP A 91 3.45 -0.94 -9.10
C ASP A 91 2.68 -1.51 -10.30
N ILE A 92 1.35 -1.60 -10.16
CA ILE A 92 0.46 -2.09 -11.23
C ILE A 92 0.35 -1.10 -12.39
N GLN A 93 0.72 0.17 -12.19
CA GLN A 93 0.70 1.17 -13.25
C GLN A 93 1.95 1.15 -14.13
N LYS A 94 3.04 0.56 -13.63
CA LYS A 94 4.28 0.48 -14.38
C LYS A 94 4.13 -0.47 -15.56
N ALA A 95 4.29 0.05 -16.78
CA ALA A 95 4.30 -0.76 -17.98
C ALA A 95 5.43 -1.80 -17.91
N TYR A 96 5.06 -3.09 -17.94
CA TYR A 96 6.03 -4.18 -17.96
C TYR A 96 6.27 -4.62 -19.41
N TYR A 97 7.43 -4.28 -19.94
CA TYR A 97 7.86 -4.79 -21.24
C TYR A 97 8.61 -6.12 -21.02
N HIS A 98 7.98 -7.22 -21.40
CA HIS A 98 8.69 -8.49 -21.51
C HIS A 98 9.74 -8.35 -22.62
N GLY A 99 10.99 -8.74 -22.35
CA GLY A 99 12.12 -8.60 -23.27
C GLY A 99 11.96 -9.41 -24.56
N GLY A 100 11.09 -8.94 -25.46
CA GLY A 100 10.99 -9.39 -26.84
C GLY A 100 11.85 -8.50 -27.70
N ARG A 101 12.89 -9.08 -28.32
CA ARG A 101 13.71 -8.43 -29.34
C ARG A 101 12.81 -7.65 -30.30
N ALA A 102 12.97 -6.34 -30.36
CA ALA A 102 12.34 -5.51 -31.38
C ALA A 102 12.73 -6.10 -32.75
N ARG A 103 11.80 -6.81 -33.41
CA ARG A 103 11.93 -7.01 -34.85
C ARG A 103 11.76 -5.64 -35.46
N LYS A 104 12.89 -5.04 -35.85
CA LYS A 104 12.98 -3.84 -36.67
C LYS A 104 12.18 -4.12 -37.95
N GLY A 105 10.89 -3.82 -37.92
CA GLY A 105 10.04 -3.85 -39.09
C GLY A 105 10.53 -2.78 -40.03
N ILE A 106 11.26 -3.18 -41.07
CA ILE A 106 11.46 -2.36 -42.26
C ILE A 106 10.11 -2.34 -42.96
N PHE A 107 9.20 -1.47 -42.50
CA PHE A 107 8.15 -0.94 -43.33
C PHE A 107 8.57 0.48 -43.68
N ASN A 108 9.23 0.62 -44.82
CA ASN A 108 9.13 1.86 -45.56
C ASN A 108 8.57 1.51 -46.94
N ARG A 109 7.27 1.73 -47.10
CA ARG A 109 6.63 1.94 -48.40
C ARG A 109 6.67 3.44 -48.65
N ALA A 110 7.45 3.85 -49.65
CA ALA A 110 7.19 4.95 -50.57
C ALA A 110 8.25 4.88 -51.67
#